data_AF-A0A9E4UAV4-F1
#
_entry.id   AF-A0A9E4UAV4-F1
#
_cell.length_a   1.000
_cell.length_b   1.000
_cell.length_c   1.000
_cell.angle_alpha   90.00
_cell.angle_beta   90.00
_cell.angle_gamma   90.00
#
_symmetry.space_group_name_H-M   'P 1'
#
loop_
_entity.id
_entity.type
_entity.pdbx_description
1 polymer ?
#
loop_
_entity_poly.entity_id
_entity_poly.type
_entity_poly.pdbx_seq_one_letter_code
_entity_poly.pdbx_strand_id
1 'polypeptide(L)'
;LRDFISFLMHDEQDENGVPNPMRQRNVGMEKAYAWGRSQSGRFLREFVYRGFNADTDGRRVFDAISPHVAGGGRIVLNYRFAQPDRFPRQHFHHNYPCDQFPFAYAESTDALTGKTDAILKRPDTDPLIIHTQTSAEYWERRASLSHMDSLGKDLPEPENVRIFCFAGSQHSADPLAKGPSQGNHQYPSNPLNTTPLLRALLDALDAWATDGTPPPESRHPRRSDETAVPVDVVKERFPHVPGVKHPYSANRLFVQDHGPDFDSGIIAEPPKEDLDKEYQVLVPQVDADGNEVPGIRTPHIQVPLATYTGWNYRPLGSAEKSLAGLTGSYLPFARSKAEREESGDQRPSLEERYGSKQAYVKAIDKAAQDLVQQRLLLQEDADRYRELAEAETAFDH
;
A
#
# COMPACT_ATOMS: atom_id res chain seq x y z
N LEU A 1 -4.23 -24.70 2.60
CA LEU A 1 -5.14 -23.54 2.38
C LEU A 1 -6.08 -23.81 1.22
N ARG A 2 -5.58 -23.95 -0.01
CA ARG A 2 -6.38 -24.22 -1.21
C ARG A 2 -7.43 -25.32 -1.01
N ASP A 3 -6.98 -26.53 -0.70
CA ASP A 3 -7.85 -27.70 -0.61
C ASP A 3 -8.86 -27.57 0.54
N PHE A 4 -8.44 -26.94 1.65
CA PHE A 4 -9.32 -26.65 2.77
C PHE A 4 -10.46 -25.68 2.39
N ILE A 5 -10.15 -24.58 1.69
CA ILE A 5 -11.17 -23.62 1.26
C ILE A 5 -12.07 -24.24 0.18
N SER A 6 -11.51 -24.99 -0.77
CA SER A 6 -12.31 -25.71 -1.77
C SER A 6 -13.29 -26.69 -1.12
N PHE A 7 -12.82 -27.49 -0.16
CA PHE A 7 -13.67 -28.38 0.64
C PHE A 7 -14.84 -27.63 1.29
N LEU A 8 -14.54 -26.55 2.02
CA LEU A 8 -15.58 -25.76 2.71
C LEU A 8 -16.61 -25.18 1.74
N MET A 9 -16.17 -24.76 0.55
CA MET A 9 -17.03 -24.18 -0.48
C MET A 9 -17.88 -25.23 -1.18
N HIS A 10 -17.30 -26.34 -1.59
CA HIS A 10 -17.87 -27.16 -2.67
C HIS A 10 -18.30 -28.56 -2.25
N ASP A 11 -17.69 -29.16 -1.23
CA ASP A 11 -17.81 -30.59 -0.98
C ASP A 11 -18.73 -30.88 0.22
N GLU A 12 -19.51 -31.96 0.16
CA GLU A 12 -20.46 -32.33 1.23
C GLU A 12 -19.79 -32.97 2.46
N GLN A 13 -18.64 -33.61 2.26
CA GLN A 13 -17.87 -34.32 3.29
C GLN A 13 -16.41 -34.48 2.87
N ASP A 14 -15.52 -34.68 3.84
CA ASP A 14 -14.08 -34.90 3.57
C ASP A 14 -13.78 -36.35 3.13
N GLU A 15 -12.51 -36.64 2.87
CA GLU A 15 -12.04 -37.97 2.44
C GLU A 15 -12.29 -39.10 3.47
N ASN A 16 -12.51 -38.75 4.73
CA ASN A 16 -12.83 -39.68 5.83
C ASN A 16 -14.33 -39.79 6.10
N GLY A 17 -15.16 -39.10 5.30
CA GLY A 17 -16.61 -39.07 5.44
C GLY A 17 -17.12 -38.14 6.55
N VAL A 18 -16.29 -37.22 7.05
CA VAL A 18 -16.71 -36.20 8.01
C VAL A 18 -17.49 -35.12 7.24
N PRO A 19 -18.77 -34.84 7.60
CA PRO A 19 -19.57 -33.85 6.89
C PRO A 19 -18.94 -32.46 6.93
N ASN A 20 -19.07 -31.72 5.83
CA ASN A 20 -18.63 -30.32 5.75
C ASN A 20 -19.46 -29.47 6.73
N PRO A 21 -18.81 -28.79 7.72
CA PRO A 21 -19.52 -27.97 8.69
C PRO A 21 -20.22 -26.76 8.07
N MET A 22 -19.79 -26.33 6.88
CA MET A 22 -20.32 -25.18 6.17
C MET A 22 -21.44 -25.51 5.19
N ARG A 23 -21.82 -26.80 5.03
CA ARG A 23 -22.91 -27.26 4.14
C ARG A 23 -24.10 -27.87 4.88
N GLN A 24 -24.25 -27.58 6.17
CA GLN A 24 -25.31 -28.17 6.98
C GLN A 24 -26.65 -27.43 6.79
N ARG A 25 -27.75 -28.19 6.83
CA ARG A 25 -29.13 -27.67 6.86
C ARG A 25 -29.51 -26.78 5.68
N ASN A 26 -29.03 -27.10 4.47
CA ASN A 26 -29.21 -26.32 3.24
C ASN A 26 -28.60 -24.91 3.28
N VAL A 27 -27.66 -24.66 4.19
CA VAL A 27 -26.86 -23.43 4.21
C VAL A 27 -25.47 -23.79 3.71
N GLY A 28 -24.99 -23.07 2.70
CA GLY A 28 -23.67 -23.24 2.09
C GLY A 28 -22.93 -21.90 2.02
N MET A 29 -21.60 -21.94 1.98
CA MET A 29 -20.85 -20.74 1.60
C MET A 29 -21.07 -20.44 0.11
N GLU A 30 -21.46 -19.21 -0.20
CA GLU A 30 -21.66 -18.77 -1.59
C GLU A 30 -20.38 -18.20 -2.21
N LYS A 31 -19.53 -17.58 -1.38
CA LYS A 31 -18.32 -16.88 -1.79
C LYS A 31 -17.20 -17.09 -0.80
N ALA A 32 -15.97 -17.10 -1.30
CA ALA A 32 -14.76 -17.11 -0.48
C ALA A 32 -13.89 -15.90 -0.78
N TYR A 33 -13.61 -15.10 0.26
CA TYR A 33 -12.72 -13.94 0.18
C TYR A 33 -11.45 -14.15 1.00
N ALA A 34 -10.36 -13.51 0.57
CA ALA A 34 -9.14 -13.45 1.37
C ALA A 34 -8.60 -12.02 1.47
N TRP A 35 -8.39 -11.54 2.69
CA TRP A 35 -7.65 -10.30 2.95
C TRP A 35 -6.30 -10.62 3.59
N GLY A 36 -5.26 -9.92 3.17
CA GLY A 36 -3.90 -10.18 3.66
C GLY A 36 -3.10 -8.91 3.76
N ARG A 37 -2.42 -8.71 4.89
CA ARG A 37 -1.56 -7.56 5.15
C ARG A 37 -0.09 -7.94 5.09
N SER A 38 0.72 -7.16 4.37
CA SER A 38 2.18 -7.26 4.39
C SER A 38 2.67 -8.65 3.95
N GLN A 39 3.05 -9.52 4.90
CA GLN A 39 3.39 -10.91 4.61
C GLN A 39 2.22 -11.68 4.00
N SER A 40 1.02 -11.62 4.59
CA SER A 40 -0.13 -12.35 4.04
C SER A 40 -0.64 -11.72 2.74
N GLY A 41 -0.45 -10.41 2.52
CA GLY A 41 -0.75 -9.76 1.24
C GLY A 41 0.18 -10.23 0.12
N ARG A 42 1.48 -10.34 0.39
CA ARG A 42 2.46 -10.97 -0.51
C ARG A 42 2.14 -12.44 -0.78
N PHE A 43 1.65 -13.17 0.23
CA PHE A 43 1.21 -14.55 0.09
C PHE A 43 0.05 -14.65 -0.91
N LEU A 44 -0.98 -13.81 -0.80
CA LEU A 44 -2.10 -13.82 -1.76
C LEU A 44 -1.62 -13.58 -3.20
N ARG A 45 -0.68 -12.66 -3.40
CA ARG A 45 -0.07 -12.41 -4.72
C ARG A 45 0.69 -13.62 -5.26
N GLU A 46 1.49 -14.29 -4.42
CA GLU A 46 2.20 -15.52 -4.82
C GLU A 46 1.22 -16.69 -5.07
N PHE A 47 0.19 -16.81 -4.24
CA PHE A 47 -0.84 -17.84 -4.35
C PHE A 47 -1.52 -17.80 -5.72
N VAL A 48 -1.93 -16.61 -6.16
CA VAL A 48 -2.49 -16.40 -7.51
C VAL A 48 -1.46 -16.66 -8.60
N TYR A 49 -0.25 -16.07 -8.50
CA TYR A 49 0.80 -16.26 -9.49
C TYR A 49 1.12 -17.74 -9.76
N ARG A 50 1.24 -18.54 -8.68
CA ARG A 50 1.52 -19.98 -8.73
C ARG A 50 0.32 -20.81 -9.22
N GLY A 51 -0.86 -20.22 -9.37
CA GLY A 51 -2.07 -20.89 -9.83
C GLY A 51 -2.80 -21.65 -8.73
N PHE A 52 -2.53 -21.36 -7.46
CA PHE A 52 -3.20 -22.03 -6.36
C PHE A 52 -4.65 -21.57 -6.16
N ASN A 53 -5.14 -20.59 -6.93
CA ASN A 53 -6.56 -20.25 -6.94
C ASN A 53 -7.44 -21.21 -7.78
N ALA A 54 -6.82 -22.21 -8.41
CA ALA A 54 -7.49 -23.37 -9.00
C ALA A 54 -7.27 -24.59 -8.12
N ASP A 55 -8.36 -25.22 -7.65
CA ASP A 55 -8.27 -26.50 -6.94
C ASP A 55 -7.90 -27.67 -7.87
N THR A 56 -7.88 -28.89 -7.33
CA THR A 56 -7.51 -30.10 -8.10
C THR A 56 -8.50 -30.44 -9.22
N ASP A 57 -9.71 -29.91 -9.18
CA ASP A 57 -10.75 -30.08 -10.20
C ASP A 57 -10.88 -28.85 -11.11
N GLY A 58 -10.00 -27.85 -10.95
CA GLY A 58 -10.01 -26.61 -11.71
C GLY A 58 -11.04 -25.59 -11.25
N ARG A 59 -11.72 -25.80 -10.11
CA ARG A 59 -12.67 -24.86 -9.53
C ARG A 59 -11.93 -23.69 -8.88
N ARG A 60 -12.53 -22.50 -8.95
CA ARG A 60 -12.02 -21.31 -8.27
C ARG A 60 -12.08 -21.50 -6.75
N VAL A 61 -11.00 -21.11 -6.07
CA VAL A 61 -10.90 -21.19 -4.60
C VAL A 61 -11.36 -19.91 -3.92
N PHE A 62 -10.80 -18.75 -4.28
CA PHE A 62 -11.28 -17.44 -3.84
C PHE A 62 -11.95 -16.70 -4.99
N ASP A 63 -13.15 -16.20 -4.76
CA ASP A 63 -13.84 -15.30 -5.68
C ASP A 63 -13.16 -13.93 -5.74
N ALA A 64 -12.67 -13.47 -4.60
CA ALA A 64 -12.05 -12.16 -4.46
C ALA A 64 -10.91 -12.18 -3.43
N ILE A 65 -9.87 -11.40 -3.69
CA ILE A 65 -8.77 -11.19 -2.75
C ILE A 65 -8.47 -9.70 -2.57
N SER A 66 -8.01 -9.34 -1.38
CA SER A 66 -7.56 -7.99 -1.07
C SER A 66 -6.18 -7.99 -0.42
N PRO A 67 -5.11 -7.96 -1.24
CA PRO A 67 -3.75 -7.73 -0.76
C PRO A 67 -3.61 -6.28 -0.29
N HIS A 68 -3.18 -6.11 0.96
CA HIS A 68 -2.88 -4.82 1.57
C HIS A 68 -1.39 -4.73 1.88
N VAL A 69 -0.76 -3.61 1.49
CA VAL A 69 0.63 -3.24 1.78
C VAL A 69 1.67 -4.31 1.43
N ALA A 70 1.48 -4.97 0.29
CA ALA A 70 2.38 -6.02 -0.19
C ALA A 70 3.65 -5.47 -0.87
N GLY A 71 3.64 -4.20 -1.29
CA GLY A 71 4.64 -3.66 -2.21
C GLY A 71 4.53 -4.24 -3.63
N GLY A 72 5.61 -4.14 -4.40
CA GLY A 72 5.74 -4.82 -5.69
C GLY A 72 5.97 -6.33 -5.57
N GLY A 73 6.46 -6.78 -4.42
CA GLY A 73 6.88 -8.17 -4.22
C GLY A 73 5.79 -9.22 -4.01
N ARG A 74 6.27 -10.45 -3.93
CA ARG A 74 5.55 -11.68 -3.58
C ARG A 74 6.24 -12.34 -2.38
N ILE A 75 5.65 -13.40 -1.83
CA ILE A 75 6.28 -14.11 -0.69
C ILE A 75 7.25 -15.18 -1.20
N VAL A 76 8.35 -15.38 -0.48
CA VAL A 76 9.34 -16.44 -0.75
C VAL A 76 8.97 -17.63 0.13
N LEU A 77 8.37 -18.67 -0.46
CA LEU A 77 7.96 -19.90 0.24
C LEU A 77 8.63 -21.15 -0.33
N ASN A 78 8.63 -21.30 -1.65
CA ASN A 78 9.09 -22.50 -2.34
C ASN A 78 10.59 -22.45 -2.67
N TYR A 79 11.40 -21.93 -1.76
CA TYR A 79 12.84 -21.83 -1.91
C TYR A 79 13.53 -22.46 -0.70
N ARG A 80 14.68 -23.09 -0.94
CA ARG A 80 15.49 -23.72 0.11
C ARG A 80 15.90 -22.66 1.14
N PHE A 81 15.66 -22.97 2.41
CA PHE A 81 15.92 -22.07 3.55
C PHE A 81 15.12 -20.75 3.51
N ALA A 82 13.98 -20.72 2.81
CA ALA A 82 13.11 -19.56 2.78
C ALA A 82 12.74 -19.08 4.20
N GLN A 83 12.82 -17.77 4.40
CA GLN A 83 12.39 -17.05 5.59
C GLN A 83 11.23 -16.13 5.19
N PRO A 84 9.97 -16.58 5.32
CA PRO A 84 8.82 -15.87 4.75
C PRO A 84 8.56 -14.50 5.40
N ASP A 85 9.10 -14.25 6.58
CA ASP A 85 9.06 -13.00 7.33
C ASP A 85 10.02 -11.94 6.78
N ARG A 86 11.06 -12.34 6.06
CA ARG A 86 11.99 -11.40 5.43
C ARG A 86 11.37 -10.69 4.23
N PHE A 87 11.80 -9.44 4.06
CA PHE A 87 11.51 -8.58 2.92
C PHE A 87 12.64 -7.55 2.74
N PRO A 88 12.93 -7.10 1.50
CA PRO A 88 13.86 -6.01 1.20
C PRO A 88 13.45 -4.71 1.86
N ARG A 89 14.45 -4.08 2.46
CA ARG A 89 14.42 -2.71 2.96
C ARG A 89 15.61 -1.97 2.38
N GLN A 90 15.60 -0.63 2.45
CA GLN A 90 16.70 0.16 1.91
C GLN A 90 18.04 -0.20 2.57
N HIS A 91 18.02 -0.48 3.88
CA HIS A 91 19.25 -0.75 4.65
C HIS A 91 19.45 -2.23 5.01
N PHE A 92 18.38 -3.03 5.10
CA PHE A 92 18.45 -4.41 5.59
C PHE A 92 17.78 -5.38 4.63
N HIS A 93 18.36 -6.57 4.48
CA HIS A 93 17.80 -7.65 3.64
C HIS A 93 17.54 -7.19 2.19
N HIS A 94 18.24 -6.16 1.72
CA HIS A 94 18.03 -5.50 0.42
C HIS A 94 17.96 -6.50 -0.74
N ASN A 95 18.78 -7.54 -0.64
CA ASN A 95 19.00 -8.54 -1.68
C ASN A 95 18.13 -9.79 -1.49
N TYR A 96 17.17 -9.77 -0.56
CA TYR A 96 16.29 -10.91 -0.36
C TYR A 96 15.30 -11.05 -1.53
N PRO A 97 15.08 -12.25 -2.11
CA PRO A 97 14.42 -12.44 -3.41
C PRO A 97 12.89 -12.26 -3.42
N CYS A 98 12.31 -11.45 -2.54
CA CYS A 98 10.85 -11.28 -2.51
C CYS A 98 10.32 -10.31 -3.57
N ASP A 99 11.16 -9.40 -4.07
CA ASP A 99 10.80 -8.44 -5.10
C ASP A 99 11.48 -8.88 -6.41
N GLN A 100 10.80 -9.78 -7.13
CA GLN A 100 11.26 -10.36 -8.40
C GLN A 100 10.12 -10.30 -9.42
N PHE A 101 10.46 -9.96 -10.67
CA PHE A 101 9.53 -9.97 -11.78
C PHE A 101 8.84 -11.34 -11.93
N PRO A 102 7.53 -11.41 -12.24
CA PRO A 102 6.61 -10.29 -12.46
C PRO A 102 6.14 -9.61 -11.17
N PHE A 103 5.91 -8.30 -11.27
CA PHE A 103 5.40 -7.44 -10.21
C PHE A 103 3.92 -7.07 -10.41
N ALA A 104 3.47 -6.91 -11.65
CA ALA A 104 2.12 -6.43 -11.96
C ALA A 104 1.13 -7.58 -12.20
N TYR A 105 -0.16 -7.26 -12.07
CA TYR A 105 -1.25 -8.18 -12.42
C TYR A 105 -1.38 -8.36 -13.93
N ALA A 106 -1.18 -7.30 -14.69
CA ALA A 106 -1.15 -7.33 -16.15
C ALA A 106 0.16 -7.95 -16.67
N GLU A 107 0.07 -8.59 -17.83
CA GLU A 107 1.23 -9.05 -18.58
C GLU A 107 2.07 -7.87 -19.06
N SER A 108 3.38 -8.01 -18.92
CA SER A 108 4.37 -7.06 -19.44
C SER A 108 5.65 -7.79 -19.79
N THR A 109 6.48 -7.17 -20.62
CA THR A 109 7.85 -7.62 -20.85
C THR A 109 8.79 -6.76 -20.02
N ASP A 110 9.57 -7.38 -19.14
CA ASP A 110 10.65 -6.71 -18.42
C ASP A 110 11.76 -6.36 -19.42
N ALA A 111 11.94 -5.06 -19.66
CA ALA A 111 12.95 -4.57 -20.60
C ALA A 111 14.39 -4.86 -20.14
N LEU A 112 14.60 -5.14 -18.85
CA LEU A 112 15.93 -5.38 -18.28
C LEU A 112 16.38 -6.84 -18.48
N THR A 113 15.46 -7.80 -18.38
CA THR A 113 15.77 -9.23 -18.50
C THR A 113 15.24 -9.89 -19.78
N GLY A 114 14.30 -9.24 -20.47
CA GLY A 114 13.59 -9.81 -21.63
C GLY A 114 12.49 -10.81 -21.27
N LYS A 115 12.24 -11.08 -19.98
CA LYS A 115 11.18 -11.99 -19.52
C LYS A 115 9.80 -11.35 -19.74
N THR A 116 8.83 -12.15 -20.16
CA THR A 116 7.41 -11.74 -20.26
C THR A 116 6.59 -12.61 -19.32
N ASP A 117 5.85 -11.98 -18.40
CA ASP A 117 5.05 -12.69 -17.39
C ASP A 117 4.03 -11.73 -16.73
N ALA A 118 3.12 -12.31 -15.95
CA ALA A 118 2.05 -11.63 -15.22
C ALA A 118 1.72 -12.36 -13.91
N ILE A 119 1.11 -11.68 -12.93
CA ILE A 119 0.48 -12.36 -11.79
C ILE A 119 -0.81 -13.05 -12.22
N LEU A 120 -1.66 -12.39 -13.03
CA LEU A 120 -2.89 -12.99 -13.56
C LEU A 120 -2.63 -13.69 -14.89
N LYS A 121 -2.89 -15.00 -14.92
CA LYS A 121 -2.55 -15.88 -16.06
C LYS A 121 -3.62 -16.91 -16.36
N ARG A 122 -4.68 -16.96 -15.56
CA ARG A 122 -5.64 -18.08 -15.51
C ARG A 122 -7.04 -17.49 -15.41
N PRO A 123 -7.58 -16.90 -16.50
CA PRO A 123 -8.80 -16.11 -16.45
C PRO A 123 -10.00 -16.83 -15.80
N ASP A 124 -10.10 -18.17 -15.94
CA ASP A 124 -11.16 -18.96 -15.33
C ASP A 124 -11.11 -18.94 -13.79
N THR A 125 -9.91 -18.90 -13.22
CA THR A 125 -9.66 -18.98 -11.77
C THR A 125 -8.99 -17.74 -11.19
N ASP A 126 -8.70 -16.72 -11.97
CA ASP A 126 -8.19 -15.45 -11.48
C ASP A 126 -9.30 -14.73 -10.66
N PRO A 127 -9.01 -14.29 -9.43
CA PRO A 127 -10.00 -13.66 -8.56
C PRO A 127 -10.26 -12.20 -8.95
N LEU A 128 -11.32 -11.61 -8.41
CA LEU A 128 -11.43 -10.16 -8.32
C LEU A 128 -10.41 -9.62 -7.31
N ILE A 129 -9.78 -8.50 -7.60
CA ILE A 129 -8.69 -7.97 -6.78
C ILE A 129 -8.92 -6.50 -6.45
N ILE A 130 -8.90 -6.19 -5.15
CA ILE A 130 -8.62 -4.84 -4.67
C ILE A 130 -7.27 -4.84 -3.96
N HIS A 131 -6.23 -4.35 -4.64
CA HIS A 131 -4.89 -4.21 -4.08
C HIS A 131 -4.72 -2.81 -3.49
N THR A 132 -4.51 -2.74 -2.19
CA THR A 132 -4.27 -1.48 -1.47
C THR A 132 -2.81 -1.36 -1.02
N GLN A 133 -2.25 -0.16 -1.14
CA GLN A 133 -0.90 0.20 -0.70
C GLN A 133 -0.97 1.50 0.10
N THR A 134 0.06 1.79 0.89
CA THR A 134 0.29 3.11 1.46
C THR A 134 1.51 3.76 0.80
N SER A 135 1.74 5.03 1.09
CA SER A 135 2.96 5.75 0.73
C SER A 135 4.22 4.99 1.15
N ALA A 136 4.23 4.35 2.33
CA ALA A 136 5.39 3.60 2.80
C ALA A 136 5.81 2.48 1.84
N GLU A 137 4.87 1.85 1.12
CA GLU A 137 5.22 0.80 0.16
C GLU A 137 5.82 1.36 -1.13
N TYR A 138 5.49 2.59 -1.52
CA TYR A 138 6.18 3.24 -2.64
C TYR A 138 7.63 3.53 -2.30
N TRP A 139 7.89 4.02 -1.09
CA TRP A 139 9.23 4.35 -0.63
C TRP A 139 10.10 3.13 -0.30
N GLU A 140 9.56 2.14 0.39
CA GLU A 140 10.35 1.04 0.95
C GLU A 140 10.11 -0.31 0.24
N ARG A 141 8.96 -0.50 -0.42
CA ARG A 141 8.55 -1.80 -0.99
C ARG A 141 8.24 -1.75 -2.48
N ARG A 142 8.74 -0.71 -3.17
CA ARG A 142 8.76 -0.60 -4.63
C ARG A 142 7.36 -0.76 -5.24
N ALA A 143 6.34 -0.21 -4.58
CA ALA A 143 4.93 -0.40 -4.96
C ALA A 143 4.58 0.10 -6.37
N SER A 144 5.32 1.05 -6.93
CA SER A 144 5.13 1.48 -8.33
C SER A 144 5.24 0.32 -9.32
N LEU A 145 6.12 -0.66 -9.07
CA LEU A 145 6.26 -1.82 -9.93
C LEU A 145 5.01 -2.71 -9.98
N SER A 146 4.05 -2.59 -9.05
CA SER A 146 2.81 -3.37 -9.13
C SER A 146 1.84 -2.89 -10.21
N HIS A 147 2.07 -1.73 -10.82
CA HIS A 147 1.22 -1.13 -11.86
C HIS A 147 2.00 -0.40 -12.96
N MET A 148 3.33 -0.52 -12.96
CA MET A 148 4.22 0.04 -13.98
C MET A 148 5.20 -1.02 -14.50
N ASP A 149 5.69 -0.82 -15.73
CA ASP A 149 6.74 -1.66 -16.28
C ASP A 149 8.12 -1.35 -15.67
N SER A 150 9.14 -2.09 -16.10
CA SER A 150 10.51 -1.96 -15.59
C SER A 150 11.13 -0.58 -15.82
N LEU A 151 10.59 0.22 -16.75
CA LEU A 151 11.06 1.55 -17.12
C LEU A 151 10.15 2.67 -16.56
N GLY A 152 9.14 2.32 -15.77
CA GLY A 152 8.26 3.26 -15.10
C GLY A 152 7.11 3.79 -15.97
N LYS A 153 6.75 3.08 -17.05
CA LYS A 153 5.54 3.36 -17.83
C LYS A 153 4.33 2.69 -17.19
N ASP A 154 3.21 3.40 -17.14
CA ASP A 154 1.95 2.84 -16.64
C ASP A 154 1.52 1.61 -17.46
N LEU A 155 1.16 0.54 -16.76
CA LEU A 155 0.58 -0.66 -17.36
C LEU A 155 -0.94 -0.54 -17.45
N PRO A 156 -1.57 -1.19 -18.44
CA PRO A 156 -3.03 -1.32 -18.45
C PRO A 156 -3.50 -2.07 -17.20
N GLU A 157 -4.62 -1.64 -16.63
CA GLU A 157 -5.22 -2.31 -15.49
C GLU A 157 -6.16 -3.44 -16.00
N PRO A 158 -6.00 -4.69 -15.55
CA PRO A 158 -6.93 -5.76 -15.88
C PRO A 158 -8.34 -5.47 -15.34
N GLU A 159 -9.38 -5.89 -16.07
CA GLU A 159 -10.77 -5.57 -15.71
C GLU A 159 -11.15 -6.03 -14.30
N ASN A 160 -10.61 -7.17 -13.84
CA ASN A 160 -10.82 -7.75 -12.52
C ASN A 160 -9.90 -7.21 -11.41
N VAL A 161 -9.20 -6.08 -11.66
CA VAL A 161 -8.28 -5.47 -10.70
C VAL A 161 -8.66 -4.01 -10.44
N ARG A 162 -8.53 -3.59 -9.18
CA ARG A 162 -8.46 -2.19 -8.78
C ARG A 162 -7.29 -1.99 -7.81
N ILE A 163 -6.57 -0.88 -7.98
CA ILE A 163 -5.39 -0.53 -7.19
C ILE A 163 -5.61 0.83 -6.50
N PHE A 164 -5.41 0.86 -5.19
CA PHE A 164 -5.52 2.09 -4.41
C PHE A 164 -4.27 2.35 -3.57
N CYS A 165 -3.78 3.59 -3.63
CA CYS A 165 -2.77 4.12 -2.72
C CYS A 165 -3.45 4.96 -1.64
N PHE A 166 -3.18 4.69 -0.37
CA PHE A 166 -3.63 5.53 0.74
C PHE A 166 -2.57 6.61 0.99
N ALA A 167 -2.86 7.80 0.49
CA ALA A 167 -1.93 8.91 0.41
C ALA A 167 -1.44 9.35 1.79
N GLY A 168 -0.15 9.67 1.86
CA GLY A 168 0.55 10.09 3.07
C GLY A 168 0.58 9.08 4.21
N SER A 169 0.14 7.82 4.06
CA SER A 169 0.04 6.87 5.18
C SER A 169 1.29 6.00 5.37
N GLN A 170 1.44 5.44 6.58
CA GLN A 170 2.48 4.47 6.90
C GLN A 170 1.94 3.03 6.90
N HIS A 171 2.84 2.05 6.83
CA HIS A 171 2.49 0.63 6.68
C HIS A 171 1.56 0.09 7.77
N SER A 172 1.83 0.46 9.04
CA SER A 172 1.12 -0.08 10.20
C SER A 172 -0.20 0.64 10.50
N ALA A 173 -0.31 1.95 10.21
CA ALA A 173 -1.51 2.78 10.39
C ALA A 173 -2.43 2.32 11.54
N ASP A 174 -1.86 2.19 12.75
CA ASP A 174 -2.53 1.52 13.86
C ASP A 174 -3.82 2.25 14.24
N PRO A 175 -5.01 1.61 14.15
CA PRO A 175 -6.28 2.24 14.48
C PRO A 175 -6.39 2.67 15.95
N LEU A 176 -5.52 2.15 16.82
CA LEU A 176 -5.47 2.47 18.24
C LEU A 176 -4.38 3.50 18.59
N ALA A 177 -3.67 4.03 17.59
CA ALA A 177 -2.67 5.05 17.81
C ALA A 177 -3.30 6.29 18.47
N LYS A 178 -2.64 6.81 19.51
CA LYS A 178 -3.11 7.99 20.27
C LYS A 178 -2.55 9.32 19.76
N GLY A 179 -1.91 9.31 18.59
CA GLY A 179 -1.21 10.44 18.00
C GLY A 179 0.24 10.12 17.64
N PRO A 180 0.98 11.12 17.16
CA PRO A 180 2.38 10.97 16.77
C PRO A 180 3.27 10.52 17.94
N SER A 181 4.27 9.68 17.67
CA SER A 181 5.22 9.19 18.68
C SER A 181 6.66 9.27 18.16
N GLN A 182 7.62 9.69 18.98
CA GLN A 182 9.01 9.85 18.54
C GLN A 182 9.70 8.50 18.23
N GLY A 183 9.25 7.40 18.84
CA GLY A 183 9.74 6.03 18.60
C GLY A 183 11.27 5.90 18.42
N ASN A 184 11.71 5.00 17.55
CA ASN A 184 13.14 4.81 17.21
C ASN A 184 13.43 5.32 15.80
N HIS A 185 13.14 6.59 15.56
CA HIS A 185 13.27 7.29 14.28
C HIS A 185 13.46 8.81 14.51
N GLN A 186 13.82 9.55 13.46
CA GLN A 186 14.18 10.97 13.60
C GLN A 186 12.97 11.90 13.79
N TYR A 187 11.84 11.59 13.16
CA TYR A 187 10.64 12.42 13.24
C TYR A 187 9.52 11.67 13.98
N PRO A 188 8.55 12.38 14.59
CA PRO A 188 7.34 11.76 15.13
C PRO A 188 6.67 10.88 14.08
N SER A 189 6.20 9.71 14.50
CA SER A 189 5.55 8.73 13.62
C SER A 189 4.21 9.25 13.12
N ASN A 190 3.84 8.77 11.94
CA ASN A 190 2.60 9.15 11.27
C ASN A 190 1.36 8.52 11.97
N PRO A 191 0.42 9.32 12.51
CA PRO A 191 -0.72 8.80 13.26
C PRO A 191 -1.93 8.44 12.39
N LEU A 192 -1.85 8.53 11.06
CA LEU A 192 -3.01 8.32 10.20
C LEU A 192 -3.61 6.92 10.37
N ASN A 193 -4.92 6.89 10.53
CA ASN A 193 -5.73 5.68 10.50
C ASN A 193 -6.39 5.52 9.13
N THR A 194 -6.04 4.44 8.43
CA THR A 194 -6.60 4.08 7.11
C THR A 194 -7.60 2.94 7.16
N THR A 195 -7.95 2.45 8.36
CA THR A 195 -8.97 1.42 8.55
C THR A 195 -10.32 1.79 7.92
N PRO A 196 -10.82 3.05 8.02
CA PRO A 196 -12.05 3.43 7.34
C PRO A 196 -12.06 3.18 5.82
N LEU A 197 -10.92 3.39 5.15
CA LEU A 197 -10.80 3.14 3.71
C LEU A 197 -10.87 1.64 3.40
N LEU A 198 -10.22 0.82 4.23
CA LEU A 198 -10.27 -0.64 4.08
C LEU A 198 -11.69 -1.19 4.25
N ARG A 199 -12.48 -0.62 5.17
CA ARG A 199 -13.88 -1.02 5.39
C ARG A 199 -14.73 -0.72 4.15
N ALA A 200 -14.66 0.51 3.63
CA ALA A 200 -15.41 0.87 2.43
C ALA A 200 -14.99 0.05 1.20
N LEU A 201 -13.71 -0.25 1.06
CA LEU A 201 -13.21 -1.09 -0.03
C LEU A 201 -13.56 -2.57 0.12
N LEU A 202 -13.80 -3.06 1.35
CA LEU A 202 -14.36 -4.40 1.56
C LEU A 202 -15.80 -4.48 1.07
N ASP A 203 -16.64 -3.49 1.40
CA ASP A 203 -18.02 -3.40 0.89
C ASP A 203 -18.04 -3.30 -0.65
N ALA A 204 -17.10 -2.54 -1.24
CA ALA A 204 -16.95 -2.45 -2.69
C ALA A 204 -16.50 -3.78 -3.32
N LEU A 205 -15.61 -4.53 -2.66
CA LEU A 205 -15.18 -5.85 -3.13
C LEU A 205 -16.33 -6.87 -3.10
N ASP A 206 -17.12 -6.84 -2.03
CA ASP A 206 -18.27 -7.73 -1.85
C ASP A 206 -19.38 -7.45 -2.87
N ALA A 207 -19.73 -6.17 -3.07
CA ALA A 207 -20.69 -5.80 -4.12
C ALA A 207 -20.20 -6.26 -5.50
N TRP A 208 -18.90 -6.09 -5.79
CA TRP A 208 -18.32 -6.53 -7.04
C TRP A 208 -18.40 -8.06 -7.23
N ALA A 209 -18.12 -8.83 -6.18
CA ALA A 209 -18.16 -10.29 -6.22
C ALA A 209 -19.57 -10.90 -6.20
N THR A 210 -20.53 -10.19 -5.62
CA THR A 210 -21.90 -10.66 -5.39
C THR A 210 -22.83 -10.33 -6.55
N ASP A 211 -22.85 -9.08 -7.01
CA ASP A 211 -23.79 -8.62 -8.05
C ASP A 211 -23.12 -7.95 -9.25
N GLY A 212 -21.79 -7.89 -9.27
CA GLY A 212 -21.02 -7.32 -10.38
C GLY A 212 -20.91 -5.80 -10.34
N THR A 213 -21.38 -5.13 -9.28
CA THR A 213 -21.22 -3.68 -9.13
C THR A 213 -19.73 -3.32 -8.99
N PRO A 214 -19.11 -2.61 -9.95
CA PRO A 214 -17.69 -2.35 -9.89
C PRO A 214 -17.33 -1.40 -8.73
N PRO A 215 -16.12 -1.53 -8.16
CA PRO A 215 -15.59 -0.57 -7.20
C PRO A 215 -15.39 0.80 -7.87
N PRO A 216 -15.11 1.87 -7.11
CA PRO A 216 -14.56 3.09 -7.69
C PRO A 216 -13.33 2.79 -8.54
N GLU A 217 -13.08 3.63 -9.55
CA GLU A 217 -11.88 3.53 -10.37
C GLU A 217 -10.61 3.69 -9.51
N SER A 218 -9.56 3.00 -9.95
CA SER A 218 -8.27 2.95 -9.26
C SER A 218 -7.70 4.33 -9.00
N ARG A 219 -7.09 4.49 -7.83
CA ARG A 219 -6.42 5.73 -7.42
C ARG A 219 -5.03 5.41 -6.91
N HIS A 220 -4.05 5.55 -7.78
CA HIS A 220 -2.64 5.35 -7.47
C HIS A 220 -1.80 6.37 -8.27
N PRO A 221 -0.55 6.65 -7.85
CA PRO A 221 0.40 7.39 -8.66
C PRO A 221 0.48 6.85 -10.08
N ARG A 222 0.48 7.73 -11.07
CA ARG A 222 0.61 7.41 -12.50
C ARG A 222 1.64 8.31 -13.17
N ARG A 223 2.36 7.75 -14.14
CA ARG A 223 3.31 8.50 -14.95
C ARG A 223 2.58 9.45 -15.91
N SER A 224 1.46 9.01 -16.48
CA SER A 224 0.59 9.78 -17.37
C SER A 224 0.05 11.06 -16.74
N ASP A 225 -0.14 11.02 -15.43
CA ASP A 225 -0.74 12.12 -14.66
C ASP A 225 0.33 12.99 -13.98
N GLU A 226 1.61 12.70 -14.23
CA GLU A 226 2.77 13.32 -13.57
C GLU A 226 2.76 13.21 -12.04
N THR A 227 2.07 12.19 -11.51
CA THR A 227 1.94 11.95 -10.06
C THR A 227 2.80 10.80 -9.56
N ALA A 228 3.37 9.98 -10.44
CA ALA A 228 4.46 9.06 -10.16
C ALA A 228 5.77 9.61 -10.72
N VAL A 229 6.70 9.97 -9.84
CA VAL A 229 7.90 10.71 -10.21
C VAL A 229 9.15 10.15 -9.51
N PRO A 230 10.34 10.40 -10.09
CA PRO A 230 11.61 10.14 -9.41
C PRO A 230 11.73 10.91 -8.09
N VAL A 231 12.53 10.38 -7.16
CA VAL A 231 12.68 10.92 -5.79
C VAL A 231 13.26 12.34 -5.77
N ASP A 232 14.16 12.66 -6.69
CA ASP A 232 14.73 13.99 -6.88
C ASP A 232 13.68 15.02 -7.29
N VAL A 233 12.72 14.64 -8.13
CA VAL A 233 11.60 15.52 -8.51
C VAL A 233 10.70 15.83 -7.30
N VAL A 234 10.42 14.85 -6.43
CA VAL A 234 9.69 15.10 -5.18
C VAL A 234 10.51 16.01 -4.27
N LYS A 235 11.82 15.76 -4.13
CA LYS A 235 12.72 16.54 -3.29
C LYS A 235 12.76 18.02 -3.69
N GLU A 236 12.75 18.33 -4.98
CA GLU A 236 12.73 19.70 -5.49
C GLU A 236 11.42 20.43 -5.17
N ARG A 237 10.30 19.71 -5.10
CA ARG A 237 8.98 20.28 -4.78
C ARG A 237 8.65 20.28 -3.30
N PHE A 238 9.30 19.44 -2.51
CA PHE A 238 9.03 19.33 -1.08
C PHE A 238 9.32 20.66 -0.38
N PRO A 239 8.38 21.19 0.42
CA PRO A 239 8.56 22.51 1.04
C PRO A 239 9.72 22.49 2.03
N HIS A 240 10.31 23.66 2.26
CA HIS A 240 11.23 23.81 3.37
C HIS A 240 10.47 23.66 4.69
N VAL A 241 10.72 22.55 5.40
CA VAL A 241 10.20 22.29 6.74
C VAL A 241 11.37 22.33 7.74
N PRO A 242 11.32 23.17 8.79
CA PRO A 242 12.42 23.34 9.72
C PRO A 242 12.88 22.01 10.35
N GLY A 243 14.18 21.74 10.31
CA GLY A 243 14.77 20.53 10.88
C GLY A 243 14.52 19.23 10.09
N VAL A 244 13.80 19.29 8.96
CA VAL A 244 13.47 18.11 8.16
C VAL A 244 14.39 18.01 6.95
N LYS A 245 14.85 16.78 6.67
CA LYS A 245 15.58 16.43 5.45
C LYS A 245 14.72 15.49 4.64
N HIS A 246 14.59 15.76 3.35
CA HIS A 246 13.89 14.86 2.43
C HIS A 246 14.79 13.66 2.05
N PRO A 247 14.23 12.43 1.87
CA PRO A 247 14.91 11.27 1.32
C PRO A 247 15.74 11.57 0.06
N TYR A 248 16.93 10.98 -0.01
CA TYR A 248 17.78 11.03 -1.22
C TYR A 248 17.43 9.92 -2.22
N SER A 249 16.87 8.80 -1.72
CA SER A 249 16.45 7.66 -2.53
C SER A 249 15.36 6.88 -1.82
N ALA A 250 14.54 6.20 -2.61
CA ALA A 250 13.69 5.10 -2.17
C ALA A 250 14.52 3.81 -2.06
N ASN A 251 13.89 2.71 -1.68
CA ASN A 251 14.51 1.38 -1.72
C ASN A 251 14.65 0.89 -3.19
N ARG A 252 15.78 1.21 -3.81
CA ARG A 252 16.16 0.88 -5.21
C ARG A 252 16.15 -0.63 -5.48
N LEU A 253 16.11 -1.05 -6.74
CA LEU A 253 16.20 -2.45 -7.13
C LEU A 253 16.99 -2.62 -8.43
N PHE A 254 18.09 -3.36 -8.36
CA PHE A 254 18.80 -3.85 -9.53
C PHE A 254 18.31 -5.26 -9.88
N VAL A 255 18.52 -5.67 -11.14
CA VAL A 255 18.35 -7.08 -11.51
C VAL A 255 19.31 -7.92 -10.67
N GLN A 256 18.77 -8.94 -10.01
CA GLN A 256 19.52 -9.83 -9.12
C GLN A 256 19.59 -11.24 -9.73
N ASP A 257 20.80 -11.74 -9.91
CA ASP A 257 21.09 -13.14 -10.25
C ASP A 257 21.26 -13.95 -8.96
N HIS A 258 20.26 -14.79 -8.68
CA HIS A 258 20.22 -15.70 -7.54
C HIS A 258 20.74 -17.11 -7.88
N GLY A 259 21.42 -17.27 -9.01
CA GLY A 259 22.03 -18.51 -9.48
C GLY A 259 21.15 -19.31 -10.45
N PRO A 260 21.75 -20.29 -11.15
CA PRO A 260 21.09 -21.02 -12.25
C PRO A 260 19.93 -21.93 -11.79
N ASP A 261 19.93 -22.35 -10.51
CA ASP A 261 18.91 -23.24 -9.95
C ASP A 261 17.78 -22.47 -9.22
N PHE A 262 17.76 -21.14 -9.33
CA PHE A 262 16.81 -20.29 -8.61
C PHE A 262 15.35 -20.61 -8.95
N ASP A 263 15.06 -20.84 -10.23
CA ASP A 263 13.70 -21.21 -10.68
C ASP A 263 13.26 -22.59 -10.16
N SER A 264 14.22 -23.45 -9.76
CA SER A 264 13.98 -24.73 -9.09
C SER A 264 13.94 -24.62 -7.56
N GLY A 265 13.98 -23.40 -7.02
CA GLY A 265 13.90 -23.12 -5.59
C GLY A 265 15.25 -23.20 -4.85
N ILE A 266 16.39 -23.18 -5.54
CA ILE A 266 17.72 -23.19 -4.89
C ILE A 266 18.36 -21.81 -5.06
N ILE A 267 18.59 -21.11 -3.95
CA ILE A 267 19.12 -19.75 -3.93
C ILE A 267 20.64 -19.78 -3.74
N ALA A 268 21.38 -19.04 -4.57
CA ALA A 268 22.75 -18.63 -4.30
C ALA A 268 22.77 -17.32 -3.49
N GLU A 269 23.43 -17.33 -2.33
CA GLU A 269 23.50 -16.18 -1.42
C GLU A 269 24.99 -15.80 -1.16
N PRO A 270 25.39 -14.52 -1.30
CA PRO A 270 24.58 -13.40 -1.76
C PRO A 270 24.33 -13.46 -3.28
N PRO A 271 23.21 -12.91 -3.78
CA PRO A 271 22.99 -12.77 -5.21
C PRO A 271 23.96 -11.75 -5.82
N LYS A 272 24.14 -11.82 -7.14
CA LYS A 272 24.88 -10.82 -7.90
C LYS A 272 23.92 -9.79 -8.46
N GLU A 273 24.17 -8.51 -8.19
CA GLU A 273 23.41 -7.41 -8.78
C GLU A 273 24.04 -6.96 -10.09
N ASP A 274 23.22 -6.83 -11.14
CA ASP A 274 23.60 -6.17 -12.39
C ASP A 274 23.34 -4.67 -12.24
N LEU A 275 24.41 -3.93 -11.94
CA LEU A 275 24.34 -2.49 -11.66
C LEU A 275 24.04 -1.63 -12.89
N ASP A 276 24.07 -2.21 -14.08
CA ASP A 276 23.66 -1.54 -15.32
C ASP A 276 22.15 -1.70 -15.59
N LYS A 277 21.45 -2.50 -14.78
CA LYS A 277 20.03 -2.83 -14.95
C LYS A 277 19.24 -2.54 -13.69
N GLU A 278 18.75 -1.31 -13.58
CA GLU A 278 17.93 -0.85 -12.47
C GLU A 278 16.45 -0.72 -12.88
N TYR A 279 15.55 -1.22 -12.03
CA TYR A 279 14.13 -0.99 -12.16
C TYR A 279 13.78 0.45 -11.78
N GLN A 280 12.94 1.10 -12.59
CA GLN A 280 12.49 2.46 -12.32
C GLN A 280 11.47 2.49 -11.17
N VAL A 281 11.96 2.66 -9.94
CA VAL A 281 11.11 2.83 -8.75
C VAL A 281 10.70 4.29 -8.63
N LEU A 282 9.41 4.55 -8.87
CA LEU A 282 8.79 5.88 -8.74
C LEU A 282 8.04 6.02 -7.41
N VAL A 283 7.95 7.25 -6.91
CA VAL A 283 7.24 7.62 -5.67
C VAL A 283 6.11 8.62 -5.96
N PRO A 284 5.11 8.75 -5.08
CA PRO A 284 4.04 9.73 -5.22
C PRO A 284 4.57 11.17 -5.20
N GLN A 285 4.04 12.01 -6.10
CA GLN A 285 4.26 13.45 -6.09
C GLN A 285 3.52 14.12 -4.91
N VAL A 286 4.05 15.26 -4.45
CA VAL A 286 3.50 16.04 -3.35
C VAL A 286 2.95 17.40 -3.79
N ASP A 287 2.04 17.95 -2.98
CA ASP A 287 1.57 19.33 -3.08
C ASP A 287 2.52 20.30 -2.37
N ALA A 288 2.15 21.60 -2.34
CA ALA A 288 2.94 22.65 -1.70
C ALA A 288 3.14 22.44 -0.19
N ASP A 289 2.34 21.57 0.44
CA ASP A 289 2.47 21.22 1.85
C ASP A 289 3.32 19.97 2.04
N GLY A 290 3.87 19.37 0.98
CA GLY A 290 4.60 18.12 1.05
C GLY A 290 3.69 16.90 1.26
N ASN A 291 2.37 17.06 1.20
CA ASN A 291 1.42 15.95 1.28
C ASN A 291 1.22 15.33 -0.11
N GLU A 292 1.09 14.01 -0.17
CA GLU A 292 0.95 13.32 -1.45
C GLU A 292 -0.36 13.65 -2.17
N VAL A 293 -0.26 13.90 -3.48
CA VAL A 293 -1.38 14.24 -4.36
C VAL A 293 -2.16 13.02 -4.84
N PRO A 294 -1.51 11.96 -5.38
CA PRO A 294 -2.26 10.82 -5.93
C PRO A 294 -2.77 9.87 -4.84
N GLY A 295 -3.76 9.06 -5.21
CA GLY A 295 -4.36 8.08 -4.32
C GLY A 295 -5.62 8.57 -3.62
N ILE A 296 -6.06 7.80 -2.63
CA ILE A 296 -7.13 8.18 -1.72
C ILE A 296 -6.52 9.02 -0.60
N ARG A 297 -6.85 10.31 -0.58
CA ARG A 297 -6.54 11.23 0.52
C ARG A 297 -7.64 11.12 1.57
N THR A 298 -7.31 10.67 2.79
CA THR A 298 -8.25 10.74 3.92
C THR A 298 -8.63 12.20 4.22
N PRO A 299 -9.70 12.47 4.99
CA PRO A 299 -10.03 13.84 5.38
C PRO A 299 -8.86 14.61 6.02
N HIS A 300 -8.02 13.93 6.82
CA HIS A 300 -6.79 14.54 7.39
C HIS A 300 -5.70 14.85 6.37
N ILE A 301 -5.71 14.27 5.18
CA ILE A 301 -4.78 14.62 4.09
C ILE A 301 -5.39 15.68 3.16
N GLN A 302 -6.72 15.72 3.03
CA GLN A 302 -7.42 16.77 2.28
C GLN A 302 -7.47 18.09 3.06
N VAL A 303 -7.52 18.01 4.39
CA VAL A 303 -7.58 19.15 5.32
C VAL A 303 -6.46 18.98 6.37
N PRO A 304 -5.19 19.15 5.96
CA PRO A 304 -4.05 18.76 6.79
C PRO A 304 -3.78 19.69 7.97
N LEU A 305 -3.34 19.10 9.07
CA LEU A 305 -2.71 19.79 10.21
C LEU A 305 -1.17 19.63 10.20
N ALA A 306 -0.66 18.83 9.27
CA ALA A 306 0.74 18.46 9.15
C ALA A 306 1.06 18.01 7.72
N THR A 307 2.35 17.87 7.44
CA THR A 307 2.80 17.00 6.37
C THR A 307 2.85 15.57 6.89
N TYR A 308 2.13 14.66 6.24
CA TYR A 308 2.13 13.23 6.53
C TYR A 308 2.88 12.51 5.42
N THR A 309 3.92 11.77 5.79
CA THR A 309 4.76 11.06 4.82
C THR A 309 4.74 9.56 5.06
N GLY A 310 5.00 8.80 3.99
CA GLY A 310 5.24 7.34 4.06
C GLY A 310 6.65 6.96 4.50
N TRP A 311 7.52 7.93 4.76
CA TRP A 311 8.93 7.72 5.06
C TRP A 311 9.34 8.41 6.36
N ASN A 312 10.37 7.89 7.00
CA ASN A 312 11.05 8.50 8.15
C ASN A 312 12.50 8.02 8.12
N TYR A 313 13.37 8.64 8.89
CA TYR A 313 14.77 8.24 8.95
C TYR A 313 15.11 7.46 10.21
N ARG A 314 16.05 6.53 10.06
CA ARG A 314 16.66 5.84 11.20
C ARG A 314 17.30 6.84 12.16
N PRO A 315 17.41 6.54 13.45
CA PRO A 315 18.01 7.44 14.44
C PRO A 315 19.41 7.91 14.06
N LEU A 316 19.78 9.09 14.57
CA LEU A 316 21.13 9.62 14.43
C LEU A 316 22.17 8.61 14.94
N GLY A 317 23.27 8.47 14.21
CA GLY A 317 24.31 7.47 14.50
C GLY A 317 23.95 6.02 14.14
N SER A 318 22.75 5.74 13.60
CA SER A 318 22.30 4.37 13.27
C SER A 318 21.87 4.23 11.80
N ALA A 319 22.82 4.41 10.86
CA ALA A 319 22.55 4.50 9.43
C ALA A 319 21.51 5.60 9.12
N GLU A 320 21.68 6.76 9.76
CA GLU A 320 20.76 7.90 9.84
C GLU A 320 20.30 8.51 8.50
N LYS A 321 20.96 8.15 7.39
CA LYS A 321 20.56 8.55 6.03
C LYS A 321 19.67 7.53 5.33
N SER A 322 19.39 6.40 5.98
CA SER A 322 18.52 5.35 5.47
C SER A 322 17.13 5.45 6.08
N LEU A 323 16.13 5.01 5.33
CA LEU A 323 14.74 4.94 5.75
C LEU A 323 14.59 4.07 7.02
N ALA A 324 13.71 4.50 7.93
CA ALA A 324 13.32 3.77 9.14
C ALA A 324 12.36 2.61 8.81
N GLY A 325 12.70 1.82 7.80
CA GLY A 325 11.82 0.79 7.26
C GLY A 325 10.51 1.39 6.78
N LEU A 326 9.42 0.96 7.41
CA LEU A 326 8.05 1.21 6.97
C LEU A 326 7.31 2.28 7.81
N THR A 327 8.06 3.02 8.63
CA THR A 327 7.53 4.09 9.47
C THR A 327 7.47 5.40 8.70
N GLY A 328 6.32 6.06 8.74
CA GLY A 328 6.11 7.39 8.17
C GLY A 328 6.40 8.51 9.17
N SER A 329 6.38 9.75 8.70
CA SER A 329 6.58 10.95 9.54
C SER A 329 5.30 11.78 9.67
N TYR A 330 5.17 12.44 10.81
CA TYR A 330 4.22 13.52 11.09
C TYR A 330 5.00 14.81 11.35
N LEU A 331 4.84 15.78 10.46
CA LEU A 331 5.56 17.06 10.51
C LEU A 331 4.54 18.20 10.69
N PRO A 332 4.22 18.61 11.93
CA PRO A 332 3.13 19.55 12.19
C PRO A 332 3.32 20.88 11.48
N PHE A 333 2.23 21.53 11.07
CA PHE A 333 2.26 22.93 10.66
C PHE A 333 2.40 23.83 11.89
N ALA A 334 2.99 25.02 11.70
CA ALA A 334 2.95 26.07 12.71
C ALA A 334 1.50 26.42 13.06
N ARG A 335 1.23 26.72 14.33
CA ARG A 335 -0.13 27.09 14.78
C ARG A 335 -0.50 28.50 14.32
N SER A 336 0.44 29.43 14.40
CA SER A 336 0.23 30.85 14.07
C SER A 336 1.16 31.36 12.97
N LYS A 337 0.80 32.49 12.36
CA LYS A 337 1.67 33.17 11.39
C LYS A 337 3.02 33.56 11.98
N ALA A 338 3.03 34.03 13.23
CA ALA A 338 4.25 34.43 13.94
C ALA A 338 5.21 33.24 14.14
N GLU A 339 4.70 32.10 14.59
CA GLU A 339 5.48 30.87 14.76
C GLU A 339 6.06 30.38 13.42
N ARG A 340 5.27 30.45 12.34
CA ARG A 340 5.74 30.11 10.99
C ARG A 340 6.90 31.01 10.56
N GLU A 341 6.75 32.33 10.71
CA GLU A 341 7.77 33.31 10.30
C GLU A 341 9.06 33.18 11.12
N GLU A 342 8.95 32.91 12.42
CA GLU A 342 10.10 32.68 13.31
C GLU A 342 10.86 31.40 12.96
N SER A 343 10.15 30.31 12.67
CA SER A 343 10.75 29.01 12.33
C SER A 343 11.26 28.94 10.89
N GLY A 344 10.76 29.81 10.00
CA GLY A 344 11.08 29.80 8.57
C GLY A 344 10.33 28.72 7.78
N ASP A 345 9.27 28.15 8.34
CA ASP A 345 8.43 27.16 7.65
C ASP A 345 7.72 27.79 6.45
N GLN A 346 7.84 27.17 5.27
CA GLN A 346 7.20 27.68 4.05
C GLN A 346 5.71 27.39 3.98
N ARG A 347 5.22 26.43 4.78
CA ARG A 347 3.83 25.98 4.75
C ARG A 347 2.96 26.99 5.53
N PRO A 348 1.78 27.39 5.02
CA PRO A 348 0.84 28.20 5.79
C PRO A 348 0.54 27.62 7.18
N SER A 349 0.44 28.48 8.18
CA SER A 349 0.05 28.08 9.55
C SER A 349 -1.42 27.66 9.64
N LEU A 350 -1.81 27.00 10.74
CA LEU A 350 -3.21 26.63 10.97
C LEU A 350 -4.14 27.86 11.02
N GLU A 351 -3.67 28.95 11.64
CA GLU A 351 -4.34 30.25 11.66
C GLU A 351 -4.61 30.77 10.24
N GLU A 352 -3.59 30.79 9.38
CA GLU A 352 -3.73 31.29 8.00
C GLU A 352 -4.60 30.38 7.12
N ARG A 353 -4.63 29.08 7.39
CA ARG A 353 -5.40 28.10 6.61
C ARG A 353 -6.88 28.12 6.94
N TYR A 354 -7.21 28.06 8.22
CA TYR A 354 -8.56 27.77 8.67
C TYR A 354 -9.20 28.95 9.39
N GLY A 355 -8.40 29.82 10.02
CA GLY A 355 -8.86 30.94 10.85
C GLY A 355 -9.60 30.53 12.13
N SER A 356 -10.22 29.36 12.19
CA SER A 356 -10.92 28.84 13.36
C SER A 356 -11.08 27.32 13.33
N LYS A 357 -11.23 26.71 14.51
CA LYS A 357 -11.59 25.28 14.66
C LYS A 357 -12.92 24.95 13.96
N GLN A 358 -13.90 25.85 13.99
CA GLN A 358 -15.19 25.62 13.34
C GLN A 358 -15.06 25.51 11.81
N ALA A 359 -14.19 26.31 11.19
CA ALA A 359 -13.91 26.21 9.76
C ALA A 359 -13.18 24.89 9.42
N TYR A 360 -12.23 24.47 10.26
CA TYR A 360 -11.56 23.17 10.13
C TYR A 360 -12.55 22.00 10.19
N VAL A 361 -13.44 21.97 11.20
CA VAL A 361 -14.47 20.91 11.33
C VAL A 361 -15.38 20.85 10.10
N LYS A 362 -15.82 22.01 9.58
CA LYS A 362 -16.63 22.06 8.35
C LYS A 362 -15.89 21.52 7.12
N ALA A 363 -14.59 21.81 7.00
CA ALA A 363 -13.77 21.30 5.92
C ALA A 363 -13.58 19.78 6.02
N ILE A 364 -13.33 19.25 7.22
CA ILE A 364 -13.22 17.80 7.47
C ILE A 364 -14.53 17.10 7.13
N ASP A 365 -15.66 17.62 7.61
CA ASP A 365 -16.98 17.05 7.32
C ASP A 365 -17.22 17.01 5.80
N LYS A 366 -16.98 18.12 5.10
CA LYS A 366 -17.08 18.14 3.63
C LYS A 366 -16.19 17.08 2.96
N ALA A 367 -14.92 17.00 3.33
CA ALA A 367 -13.99 16.03 2.75
C ALA A 367 -14.44 14.57 3.02
N ALA A 368 -15.00 14.31 4.20
CA ALA A 368 -15.54 13.01 4.56
C ALA A 368 -16.80 12.67 3.75
N GLN A 369 -17.76 13.59 3.64
CA GLN A 369 -18.98 13.38 2.84
C GLN A 369 -18.66 13.20 1.34
N ASP A 370 -17.66 13.91 0.81
CA ASP A 370 -17.22 13.75 -0.58
C ASP A 370 -16.67 12.32 -0.81
N LEU A 371 -15.97 11.72 0.16
CA LEU A 371 -15.52 10.32 0.07
C LEU A 371 -16.66 9.31 0.22
N VAL A 372 -17.69 9.60 1.02
CA VAL A 372 -18.90 8.77 1.12
C VAL A 372 -19.62 8.71 -0.23
N GLN A 373 -19.82 9.86 -0.89
CA GLN A 373 -20.41 9.93 -2.23
C GLN A 373 -19.61 9.13 -3.26
N GLN A 374 -18.29 9.06 -3.09
CA GLN A 374 -17.38 8.31 -3.96
C GLN A 374 -17.30 6.82 -3.60
N ARG A 375 -18.04 6.34 -2.58
CA ARG A 375 -17.97 4.96 -2.04
C ARG A 375 -16.56 4.58 -1.54
N LEU A 376 -15.81 5.55 -1.05
CA LEU A 376 -14.47 5.38 -0.47
C LEU A 376 -14.44 5.58 1.04
N LEU A 377 -15.60 5.85 1.63
CA LEU A 377 -15.81 5.96 3.07
C LEU A 377 -17.24 5.52 3.39
N LEU A 378 -17.44 4.91 4.55
CA LEU A 378 -18.78 4.64 5.08
C LEU A 378 -19.28 5.87 5.84
N GLN A 379 -20.61 6.09 5.88
CA GLN A 379 -21.18 7.23 6.59
C GLN A 379 -20.75 7.26 8.06
N GLU A 380 -20.77 6.12 8.75
CA GLU A 380 -20.33 6.03 10.15
C GLU A 380 -18.86 6.43 10.37
N ASP A 381 -18.00 6.26 9.36
CA ASP A 381 -16.61 6.67 9.44
C ASP A 381 -16.45 8.17 9.12
N ALA A 382 -17.32 8.73 8.28
CA ALA A 382 -17.40 10.16 8.08
C ALA A 382 -17.80 10.90 9.36
N ASP A 383 -18.80 10.36 10.08
CA ASP A 383 -19.24 10.89 11.37
C ASP A 383 -18.10 10.87 12.40
N ARG A 384 -17.31 9.78 12.45
CA ARG A 384 -16.11 9.69 13.31
C ARG A 384 -15.03 10.71 12.95
N TYR A 385 -14.78 10.99 11.67
CA TYR A 385 -13.83 12.04 11.28
C TYR A 385 -14.28 13.41 11.78
N ARG A 386 -15.59 13.69 11.72
CA ARG A 386 -16.16 14.93 12.26
C ARG A 386 -16.00 15.01 13.78
N GLU A 387 -16.30 13.94 14.51
CA GLU A 387 -16.10 13.87 15.97
C GLU A 387 -14.63 14.10 16.36
N LEU A 388 -13.69 13.48 15.64
CA LEU A 388 -12.25 13.69 15.86
C LEU A 388 -11.85 15.15 15.61
N ALA A 389 -12.38 15.79 14.57
CA ALA A 389 -12.11 17.19 14.30
C ALA A 389 -12.69 18.13 15.38
N GLU A 390 -13.86 17.79 15.94
CA GLU A 390 -14.45 18.53 17.06
C GLU A 390 -13.63 18.37 18.36
N ALA A 391 -12.95 17.23 18.54
CA ALA A 391 -12.06 16.97 19.67
C ALA A 391 -10.63 17.51 19.48
N GLU A 392 -10.28 18.04 18.31
CA GLU A 392 -8.91 18.48 17.99
C GLU A 392 -8.45 19.65 18.86
N THR A 393 -7.24 19.55 19.41
CA THR A 393 -6.65 20.51 20.35
C THR A 393 -5.58 21.39 19.71
N ALA A 394 -5.21 21.14 18.45
CA ALA A 394 -4.27 21.96 17.70
C ALA A 394 -4.67 23.44 17.58
N PHE A 395 -5.97 23.74 17.76
CA PHE A 395 -6.54 25.09 17.75
C PHE A 395 -6.74 25.70 19.14
N ASP A 396 -6.38 24.97 20.20
CA ASP A 396 -6.48 25.49 21.58
C ASP A 396 -5.28 26.40 21.86
N HIS A 397 -5.54 27.55 22.49
CA HIS A 397 -4.55 28.58 22.83
C HIS A 397 -3.91 28.34 24.20
#